data_AF-A0A383BBM9-F1
#
_entry.id   AF-A0A383BBM9-F1
#
_cell.length_a   1.000
_cell.length_b   1.000
_cell.length_c   1.000
_cell.angle_alpha   90.00
_cell.angle_beta   90.00
_cell.angle_gamma   90.00
#
_symmetry.space_group_name_H-M   'P 1'
#
loop_
_entity.id
_entity.type
_entity.pdbx_description
1 polymer ?
#
loop_
_entity_poly.entity_id
_entity_poly.type
_entity_poly.pdbx_seq_one_letter_code
_entity_poly.pdbx_strand_id
1 'polypeptide(L)'
;MRVSDLISGTISTIQVERIEDEPFSGSIQNTMELLMSYDEHSDEVIISVGKTPFSIEAITQKDKAKLNKIVKRGFPKIVWLAGKHLIKNKPKSLTIQIHEYPNQWSLPDKIEIGVDEKIIEYYKSKFLSQSDTRKTVIEKIKGEFIISGYSKESNTRLQMSVTKDSQYSNTQSFTMIGKNAWAVVVRDEENNYLIKKITKGKRIKKGGHLEIILLQAPIEFV
;
A
#
# COMPACT_ATOMS: atom_id res chain seq x y z
N MET A 1 -2.10 8.19 2.01
CA MET A 1 -1.07 8.10 0.95
C MET A 1 -1.64 7.43 -0.30
N ARG A 2 -1.04 7.70 -1.47
CA ARG A 2 -1.36 6.98 -2.71
C ARG A 2 -0.65 5.63 -2.72
N VAL A 3 -1.18 4.66 -3.46
CA VAL A 3 -0.50 3.37 -3.69
C VAL A 3 0.84 3.55 -4.41
N SER A 4 1.01 4.61 -5.19
CA SER A 4 2.30 4.97 -5.80
C SER A 4 3.36 5.43 -4.79
N ASP A 5 2.98 5.76 -3.56
CA ASP A 5 3.89 6.23 -2.52
C ASP A 5 4.50 5.06 -1.72
N LEU A 6 4.09 3.82 -2.00
CA LEU A 6 4.54 2.65 -1.27
C LEU A 6 6.01 2.36 -1.57
N ILE A 7 6.80 2.19 -0.51
CA ILE A 7 8.25 1.94 -0.61
C ILE A 7 8.65 0.53 -0.18
N SER A 8 7.66 -0.34 0.04
CA SER A 8 7.82 -1.58 0.81
C SER A 8 7.06 -2.74 0.16
N GLY A 9 7.40 -3.97 0.54
CA GLY A 9 6.99 -5.21 -0.15
C GLY A 9 8.01 -5.64 -1.20
N THR A 10 7.79 -6.80 -1.82
CA THR A 10 8.59 -7.24 -2.96
C THR A 10 8.05 -6.53 -4.21
N ILE A 11 8.85 -5.62 -4.77
CA ILE A 11 8.43 -4.74 -5.85
C ILE A 11 8.81 -5.35 -7.20
N SER A 12 7.83 -5.48 -8.08
CA SER A 12 8.02 -5.84 -9.48
C SER A 12 7.40 -4.78 -10.39
N THR A 13 8.11 -4.39 -11.44
CA THR A 13 7.59 -3.56 -12.53
C THR A 13 7.53 -4.41 -13.79
N ILE A 14 6.37 -4.44 -14.45
CA ILE A 14 6.05 -5.32 -15.57
C ILE A 14 5.33 -4.50 -16.64
N GLN A 15 5.73 -4.67 -17.90
CA GLN A 15 4.96 -4.15 -19.03
C GLN A 15 3.98 -5.20 -19.55
N VAL A 16 2.73 -4.77 -19.73
CA VAL A 16 1.61 -5.65 -20.11
C VAL A 16 0.80 -5.04 -21.24
N GLU A 17 0.19 -5.91 -22.03
CA GLU A 17 -0.77 -5.58 -23.08
C GLU A 17 -1.99 -6.50 -23.00
N ARG A 18 -3.08 -6.13 -23.70
CA ARG A 18 -4.27 -6.98 -23.78
C ARG A 18 -3.98 -8.19 -24.66
N ILE A 19 -4.43 -9.37 -24.24
CA ILE A 19 -4.32 -10.61 -25.05
C ILE A 19 -5.08 -10.45 -26.39
N GLU A 20 -6.19 -9.72 -26.38
CA GLU A 20 -7.03 -9.46 -27.56
C GLU A 20 -6.39 -8.48 -28.57
N ASP A 21 -5.15 -8.03 -28.33
CA ASP A 21 -4.42 -7.05 -29.15
C ASP A 21 -5.17 -5.71 -29.35
N GLU A 22 -6.11 -5.38 -28.48
CA GLU A 22 -6.80 -4.09 -28.49
C GLU A 22 -6.17 -3.06 -27.53
N PRO A 23 -6.35 -1.75 -27.75
CA PRO A 23 -5.99 -0.76 -26.75
C PRO A 23 -6.85 -0.89 -25.49
N PHE A 24 -6.30 -0.58 -24.32
CA PHE A 24 -7.09 -0.47 -23.10
C PHE A 24 -8.12 0.66 -23.21
N SER A 25 -9.31 0.44 -22.66
CA SER A 25 -10.39 1.43 -22.61
C SER A 25 -10.58 1.98 -21.19
N GLY A 26 -11.36 3.05 -21.04
CA GLY A 26 -11.65 3.69 -19.75
C GLY A 26 -10.72 4.85 -19.38
N SER A 27 -10.99 5.46 -18.21
CA SER A 27 -10.22 6.60 -17.71
C SER A 27 -8.92 6.15 -17.06
N ILE A 28 -7.90 5.93 -17.88
CA ILE A 28 -6.61 5.42 -17.44
C ILE A 28 -5.70 6.58 -17.02
N GLN A 29 -5.53 6.72 -15.71
CA GLN A 29 -4.69 7.74 -15.08
C GLN A 29 -3.47 7.11 -14.43
N ASN A 30 -2.29 7.72 -14.61
CA ASN A 30 -1.10 7.27 -13.91
C ASN A 30 -1.33 7.32 -12.39
N THR A 31 -0.68 6.43 -11.65
CA THR A 31 -0.80 6.26 -10.19
C THR A 31 -2.13 5.70 -9.69
N MET A 32 -3.07 5.38 -10.59
CA MET A 32 -4.31 4.72 -10.19
C MET A 32 -4.04 3.28 -9.75
N GLU A 33 -4.71 2.85 -8.68
CA GLU A 33 -4.70 1.45 -8.29
C GLU A 33 -5.48 0.60 -9.31
N LEU A 34 -5.02 -0.64 -9.49
CA LEU A 34 -5.63 -1.64 -10.35
C LEU A 34 -5.94 -2.87 -9.49
N LEU A 35 -7.08 -3.54 -9.74
CA LEU A 35 -7.26 -4.89 -9.23
C LEU A 35 -6.59 -5.85 -10.18
N MET A 36 -5.92 -6.85 -9.60
CA MET A 36 -5.29 -7.92 -10.35
C MET A 36 -5.78 -9.25 -9.79
N SER A 37 -6.40 -10.04 -10.64
CA SER A 37 -6.84 -11.41 -10.37
C SER A 37 -6.22 -12.37 -11.38
N TYR A 38 -6.28 -13.65 -11.06
CA TYR A 38 -5.92 -14.73 -11.96
C TYR A 38 -7.15 -15.63 -12.07
N ASP A 39 -7.55 -15.93 -13.29
CA ASP A 39 -8.62 -16.89 -13.55
C ASP A 39 -8.00 -18.26 -13.85
N GLU A 40 -8.22 -19.21 -12.94
CA GLU A 40 -7.69 -20.57 -13.03
C GLU A 40 -8.32 -21.37 -14.18
N HIS A 41 -9.53 -21.01 -14.64
CA HIS A 41 -10.19 -21.75 -15.72
C HIS A 41 -9.60 -21.43 -17.09
N SER A 42 -9.29 -20.16 -17.33
CA SER A 42 -8.73 -19.66 -18.59
C SER A 42 -7.21 -19.56 -18.59
N ASP A 43 -6.56 -19.73 -17.43
CA ASP A 43 -5.12 -19.46 -17.23
C ASP A 43 -4.74 -18.01 -17.58
N GLU A 44 -5.66 -17.07 -17.34
CA GLU A 44 -5.49 -15.66 -17.69
C GLU A 44 -5.24 -14.78 -16.47
N VAL A 45 -4.35 -13.80 -16.65
CA VAL A 45 -4.18 -12.72 -15.68
C VAL A 45 -5.11 -11.58 -16.08
N ILE A 46 -5.96 -11.15 -15.15
CA ILE A 46 -6.94 -10.11 -15.38
C ILE A 46 -6.55 -8.89 -14.56
N ILE A 47 -6.52 -7.72 -15.20
CA ILE A 47 -6.48 -6.43 -14.49
C ILE A 47 -7.78 -5.66 -14.69
N SER A 48 -8.25 -4.98 -13.64
CA SER A 48 -9.44 -4.13 -13.72
C SER A 48 -9.07 -2.65 -13.60
N VAL A 49 -9.45 -1.88 -14.61
CA VAL A 49 -9.44 -0.41 -14.60
C VAL A 49 -10.84 0.05 -14.21
N GLY A 50 -11.02 0.41 -12.93
CA GLY A 50 -12.36 0.65 -12.39
C GLY A 50 -13.20 -0.62 -12.43
N LYS A 51 -14.28 -0.62 -13.23
CA LYS A 51 -15.17 -1.79 -13.37
C LYS A 51 -14.92 -2.61 -14.64
N THR A 52 -13.94 -2.21 -15.46
CA THR A 52 -13.67 -2.86 -16.74
C THR A 52 -12.50 -3.84 -16.60
N PRO A 53 -12.73 -5.16 -16.72
CA PRO A 53 -11.67 -6.16 -16.69
C PRO A 53 -10.99 -6.26 -18.06
N PHE A 54 -9.70 -6.59 -18.04
CA PHE A 54 -8.90 -6.87 -19.23
C PHE A 54 -8.00 -8.06 -18.97
N SER A 55 -8.07 -9.07 -19.82
CA SER A 55 -7.09 -10.15 -19.86
C SER A 55 -5.78 -9.63 -20.45
N ILE A 56 -4.69 -9.86 -19.74
CA ILE A 56 -3.38 -9.29 -20.07
C ILE A 56 -2.30 -10.35 -20.15
N GLU A 57 -1.29 -10.05 -20.96
CA GLU A 57 -0.02 -10.75 -20.95
C GLU A 57 1.16 -9.79 -20.85
N ALA A 58 2.30 -10.32 -20.44
CA ALA A 58 3.52 -9.55 -20.36
C ALA A 58 4.23 -9.50 -21.73
N ILE A 59 4.69 -8.31 -22.12
CA ILE A 59 5.27 -8.05 -23.46
C ILE A 59 6.60 -8.79 -23.66
N THR A 60 7.40 -8.95 -22.61
CA THR A 60 8.72 -9.61 -22.71
C THR A 60 8.73 -10.95 -22.00
N GLN A 61 9.52 -11.92 -22.50
CA GLN A 61 9.67 -13.24 -21.87
C GLN A 61 10.13 -13.16 -20.40
N LYS A 62 11.01 -12.19 -20.09
CA LYS A 62 11.47 -11.94 -18.73
C LYS A 62 10.32 -11.49 -17.83
N ASP A 63 9.47 -10.60 -18.31
CA ASP A 63 8.32 -10.11 -17.57
C ASP A 63 7.21 -11.16 -17.48
N LYS A 64 7.04 -12.01 -18.50
CA LYS A 64 6.15 -13.18 -18.48
C LYS A 64 6.55 -14.16 -17.39
N ALA A 65 7.84 -14.50 -17.28
CA ALA A 65 8.34 -15.35 -16.20
C ALA A 65 8.11 -14.74 -14.82
N LYS A 66 8.30 -13.41 -14.66
CA LYS A 66 8.00 -12.73 -13.39
C LYS A 66 6.50 -12.76 -13.07
N LEU A 67 5.65 -12.42 -14.04
CA LEU A 67 4.20 -12.39 -13.88
C LEU A 67 3.68 -13.77 -13.45
N ASN A 68 4.12 -14.83 -14.12
CA ASN A 68 3.79 -16.20 -13.77
C ASN A 68 4.25 -16.54 -12.35
N LYS A 69 5.43 -16.08 -11.93
CA LYS A 69 5.92 -16.29 -10.56
C LYS A 69 5.11 -15.53 -9.51
N ILE A 70 4.59 -14.35 -9.83
CA ILE A 70 3.72 -13.56 -8.95
C ILE A 70 2.38 -14.27 -8.77
N VAL A 71 1.77 -14.68 -9.89
CA VAL A 71 0.50 -15.41 -9.91
C VAL A 71 0.60 -16.71 -9.13
N LYS A 72 1.61 -17.55 -9.43
CA LYS A 72 1.84 -18.82 -8.75
C LYS A 72 2.07 -18.70 -7.24
N ARG A 73 2.65 -17.58 -6.77
CA ARG A 73 2.85 -17.36 -5.34
C ARG A 73 1.56 -16.99 -4.62
N GLY A 74 0.60 -16.39 -5.30
CA GLY A 74 -0.70 -16.05 -4.73
C GLY A 74 -0.64 -15.06 -3.57
N PHE A 75 0.49 -14.37 -3.38
CA PHE A 75 0.66 -13.45 -2.26
C PHE A 75 -0.29 -12.25 -2.36
N PRO A 76 -0.75 -11.71 -1.21
CA PRO A 76 -1.40 -10.42 -1.14
C PRO A 76 -0.59 -9.35 -1.88
N LYS A 77 -1.28 -8.51 -2.65
CA LYS A 77 -0.60 -7.57 -3.54
C LYS A 77 -1.38 -6.27 -3.71
N ILE A 78 -0.65 -5.19 -3.90
CA ILE A 78 -1.17 -3.90 -4.35
C ILE A 78 -0.57 -3.63 -5.73
N VAL A 79 -1.44 -3.27 -6.69
CA VAL A 79 -1.05 -3.03 -8.08
C VAL A 79 -1.47 -1.63 -8.49
N TRP A 80 -0.62 -0.91 -9.19
CA TRP A 80 -0.99 0.39 -9.77
C TRP A 80 -0.34 0.63 -11.12
N LEU A 81 -0.93 1.58 -11.84
CA LEU A 81 -0.41 2.04 -13.11
C LEU A 81 0.80 2.96 -12.89
N ALA A 82 1.98 2.49 -13.26
CA ALA A 82 3.21 3.29 -13.22
C ALA A 82 3.40 4.12 -14.50
N GLY A 83 2.86 3.67 -15.64
CA GLY A 83 2.90 4.41 -16.89
C GLY A 83 2.09 3.75 -17.99
N LYS A 84 1.89 4.45 -19.11
CA LYS A 84 1.17 3.94 -20.29
C LYS A 84 1.90 4.32 -21.56
N HIS A 85 1.90 3.41 -22.52
CA HIS A 85 2.41 3.65 -23.86
C HIS A 85 1.24 3.79 -24.83
N LEU A 86 1.23 4.89 -25.58
CA LEU A 86 0.12 5.26 -26.46
C LEU A 86 0.47 5.00 -27.92
N ILE A 87 -0.45 4.39 -28.66
CA ILE A 87 -0.42 4.32 -30.13
C ILE A 87 -1.67 5.03 -30.64
N LYS A 88 -1.49 6.04 -31.52
CA LYS A 88 -2.60 6.90 -32.00
C LYS A 88 -3.46 7.45 -30.84
N ASN A 89 -2.80 7.90 -29.78
CA ASN A 89 -3.41 8.42 -28.55
C ASN A 89 -4.28 7.42 -27.75
N LYS A 90 -4.21 6.12 -28.05
CA LYS A 90 -4.88 5.05 -27.30
C LYS A 90 -3.84 4.22 -26.53
N PRO A 91 -4.11 3.84 -25.27
CA PRO A 91 -3.15 3.09 -24.45
C PRO A 91 -3.04 1.66 -24.96
N LYS A 92 -1.98 1.34 -25.69
CA LYS A 92 -1.74 0.01 -26.23
C LYS A 92 -1.17 -0.93 -25.17
N SER A 93 -0.25 -0.41 -24.36
CA SER A 93 0.36 -1.15 -23.26
C SER A 93 0.48 -0.32 -22.00
N LEU A 94 0.55 -1.02 -20.87
CA LEU A 94 0.63 -0.44 -19.54
C LEU A 94 1.90 -0.92 -18.85
N THR A 95 2.57 -0.01 -18.14
CA THR A 95 3.57 -0.37 -17.14
C THR A 95 2.88 -0.43 -15.79
N ILE A 96 2.80 -1.62 -15.20
CA ILE A 96 2.24 -1.81 -13.86
C ILE A 96 3.36 -2.03 -12.84
N GLN A 97 3.13 -1.55 -11.62
CA GLN A 97 3.98 -1.85 -10.47
C GLN A 97 3.17 -2.67 -9.47
N ILE A 98 3.74 -3.80 -9.06
CA ILE A 98 3.14 -4.80 -8.18
C ILE A 98 3.99 -4.87 -6.91
N HIS A 99 3.35 -4.68 -5.77
CA HIS A 99 3.95 -4.83 -4.46
C HIS A 99 3.38 -6.08 -3.80
N GLU A 100 4.18 -7.15 -3.71
CA GLU A 100 3.80 -8.41 -3.06
C GLU A 100 4.14 -8.36 -1.56
N TYR A 101 3.21 -8.81 -0.72
CA TYR A 101 3.37 -8.95 0.73
C TYR A 101 3.22 -10.43 1.10
N PRO A 102 4.12 -11.00 1.93
CA PRO A 102 4.03 -12.40 2.32
C PRO A 102 2.76 -12.73 3.11
N ASN A 103 2.19 -11.75 3.82
CA ASN A 103 1.01 -11.92 4.65
C ASN A 103 0.07 -10.72 4.54
N GLN A 104 -1.23 -10.99 4.67
CA GLN A 104 -2.28 -9.98 4.85
C GLN A 104 -3.14 -10.38 6.03
N TRP A 105 -3.44 -9.40 6.88
CA TRP A 105 -4.43 -9.54 7.95
C TRP A 105 -5.67 -8.73 7.58
N SER A 106 -6.83 -9.32 7.76
CA SER A 106 -8.11 -8.66 7.50
C SER A 106 -8.96 -8.74 8.76
N LEU A 107 -9.19 -7.59 9.38
CA LEU A 107 -9.94 -7.49 10.62
C LEU A 107 -11.29 -6.81 10.33
N PRO A 108 -12.41 -7.39 10.78
CA PRO A 108 -13.74 -6.81 10.58
C PRO A 108 -13.97 -5.59 11.49
N ASP A 109 -13.35 -5.61 12.68
CA ASP A 109 -13.57 -4.62 13.72
C ASP A 109 -12.77 -3.35 13.47
N LYS A 110 -13.36 -2.23 13.90
CA LYS A 110 -12.72 -0.92 13.85
C LYS A 110 -11.49 -0.90 14.76
N ILE A 111 -10.39 -0.38 14.24
CA ILE A 111 -9.13 -0.19 14.98
C ILE A 111 -8.95 1.30 15.20
N GLU A 112 -8.94 1.71 16.46
CA GLU A 112 -8.60 3.06 16.88
C GLU A 112 -7.13 3.13 17.27
N ILE A 113 -6.40 4.07 16.67
CA ILE A 113 -4.99 4.30 16.93
C ILE A 113 -4.84 5.73 17.48
N GLY A 114 -4.64 5.83 18.79
CA GLY A 114 -4.42 7.11 19.46
C GLY A 114 -3.06 7.71 19.16
N VAL A 115 -2.99 9.04 19.11
CA VAL A 115 -1.74 9.80 18.96
C VAL A 115 -1.36 10.44 20.29
N ASP A 116 -0.18 10.08 20.83
CA ASP A 116 0.33 10.66 22.07
C ASP A 116 0.46 12.19 21.97
N GLU A 117 0.05 12.93 23.01
CA GLU A 117 -0.01 14.40 23.00
C GLU A 117 1.33 15.04 22.64
N LYS A 118 2.42 14.45 23.13
CA LYS A 118 3.78 14.96 22.85
C LYS A 118 4.12 14.90 21.36
N ILE A 119 3.57 13.90 20.64
CA ILE A 119 3.73 13.77 19.19
C ILE A 119 2.90 14.84 18.48
N ILE A 120 1.68 15.11 18.97
CA ILE A 120 0.81 16.16 18.42
C ILE A 120 1.51 17.53 18.55
N GLU A 121 2.02 17.86 19.73
CA GLU A 121 2.77 19.10 20.00
C GLU A 121 4.03 19.21 19.11
N TYR A 122 4.78 18.11 18.99
CA TYR A 122 5.96 18.06 18.13
C TYR A 122 5.61 18.28 16.65
N TYR A 123 4.56 17.62 16.15
CA TYR A 123 4.13 17.79 14.76
C TYR A 123 3.62 19.20 14.49
N LYS A 124 2.87 19.76 15.44
CA LYS A 124 2.34 21.12 15.34
C LYS A 124 3.47 22.15 15.27
N SER A 125 4.45 22.07 16.17
CA SER A 125 5.57 23.02 16.21
C SER A 125 6.47 22.96 14.97
N LYS A 126 6.62 21.78 14.36
CA LYS A 126 7.59 21.56 13.28
C LYS A 126 7.04 21.68 11.86
N PHE A 127 5.78 21.32 11.65
CA PHE A 127 5.24 21.11 10.30
C PHE A 127 3.96 21.89 10.00
N LEU A 128 3.46 22.67 10.95
CA LEU A 128 2.15 23.29 10.87
C LEU A 128 2.19 24.73 11.40
N SER A 129 1.15 25.49 11.07
CA SER A 129 0.92 26.84 11.54
C SER A 129 0.35 26.83 12.97
N GLN A 130 0.49 27.94 13.69
CA GLN A 130 -0.07 28.06 15.05
C GLN A 130 -1.59 27.88 15.08
N SER A 131 -2.28 28.27 14.01
CA SER A 131 -3.74 28.13 13.84
C SER A 131 -4.21 26.71 13.56
N ASP A 132 -3.30 25.76 13.28
CA ASP A 132 -3.70 24.38 13.01
C ASP A 132 -4.24 23.68 14.26
N THR A 133 -5.36 22.98 14.08
CA THR A 133 -6.05 22.26 15.15
C THR A 133 -5.46 20.88 15.38
N ARG A 134 -5.76 20.25 16.54
CA ARG A 134 -5.45 18.85 16.82
C ARG A 134 -5.92 17.93 15.68
N LYS A 135 -7.14 18.15 15.18
CA LYS A 135 -7.73 17.39 14.07
C LYS A 135 -6.88 17.50 12.80
N THR A 136 -6.37 18.69 12.49
CA THR A 136 -5.49 18.91 11.33
C THR A 136 -4.18 18.13 11.47
N VAL A 137 -3.60 18.10 12.67
CA VAL A 137 -2.38 17.32 12.97
C VAL A 137 -2.64 15.84 12.76
N ILE A 138 -3.73 15.30 13.32
CA ILE A 138 -4.09 13.89 13.20
C ILE A 138 -4.31 13.48 11.74
N GLU A 139 -5.06 14.27 10.97
CA GLU A 139 -5.28 13.99 9.54
C GLU A 139 -3.97 14.02 8.73
N LYS A 140 -3.03 14.90 9.10
CA LYS A 140 -1.70 14.92 8.48
C LYS A 140 -0.90 13.67 8.81
N ILE A 141 -0.92 13.21 10.06
CA ILE A 141 -0.27 11.95 10.48
C ILE A 141 -0.91 10.78 9.75
N LYS A 142 -2.24 10.65 9.79
CA LYS A 142 -3.02 9.62 9.08
C LYS A 142 -2.68 9.56 7.60
N GLY A 143 -2.53 10.71 6.94
CA GLY A 143 -2.14 10.82 5.53
C GLY A 143 -0.79 10.18 5.18
N GLU A 144 0.12 10.03 6.16
CA GLU A 144 1.41 9.36 6.00
C GLU A 144 1.29 7.82 5.98
N PHE A 145 0.32 7.24 6.69
CA PHE A 145 0.26 5.80 6.96
C PHE A 145 -0.90 5.07 6.28
N ILE A 146 -2.03 5.73 6.08
CA ILE A 146 -3.23 5.08 5.53
C ILE A 146 -3.16 4.99 4.03
N ILE A 147 -3.36 3.77 3.51
CA ILE A 147 -3.62 3.48 2.11
C ILE A 147 -5.13 3.39 1.96
N SER A 148 -5.72 4.22 1.10
CA SER A 148 -7.15 4.13 0.77
C SER A 148 -7.46 2.74 0.21
N GLY A 149 -8.65 2.21 0.48
CA GLY A 149 -9.13 1.01 -0.22
C GLY A 149 -9.23 1.22 -1.73
N TYR A 150 -9.20 0.14 -2.51
CA TYR A 150 -9.36 0.19 -3.97
C TYR A 150 -10.71 0.81 -4.38
N SER A 151 -11.77 0.42 -3.67
CA SER A 151 -13.12 0.98 -3.82
C SER A 151 -13.55 1.71 -2.54
N LYS A 152 -14.60 2.54 -2.64
CA LYS A 152 -15.20 3.21 -1.48
C LYS A 152 -15.75 2.23 -0.44
N GLU A 153 -16.07 1.01 -0.85
CA GLU A 153 -16.60 -0.06 0.00
C GLU A 153 -15.49 -0.87 0.67
N SER A 154 -14.25 -0.78 0.16
CA SER A 154 -13.13 -1.51 0.72
C SER A 154 -12.51 -0.76 1.91
N ASN A 155 -12.21 -1.52 2.96
CA ASN A 155 -11.51 -1.03 4.13
C ASN A 155 -10.17 -0.39 3.77
N THR A 156 -9.76 0.56 4.61
CA THR A 156 -8.42 1.14 4.52
C THR A 156 -7.36 0.08 4.81
N ARG A 157 -6.17 0.35 4.32
CA ARG A 157 -5.02 -0.54 4.48
C ARG A 157 -3.85 0.19 5.14
N LEU A 158 -3.04 -0.59 5.82
CA LEU A 158 -1.87 -0.18 6.59
C LEU A 158 -0.74 -1.18 6.28
N GLN A 159 0.50 -0.72 6.24
CA GLN A 159 1.66 -1.61 6.27
C GLN A 159 2.21 -1.67 7.68
N MET A 160 2.42 -2.87 8.21
CA MET A 160 2.99 -3.07 9.53
C MET A 160 4.11 -4.10 9.53
N SER A 161 5.02 -3.98 10.49
CA SER A 161 6.02 -5.00 10.80
C SER A 161 6.15 -5.16 12.31
N VAL A 162 6.78 -6.23 12.75
CA VAL A 162 7.27 -6.33 14.14
C VAL A 162 8.18 -5.14 14.43
N THR A 163 8.06 -4.56 15.64
CA THR A 163 8.93 -3.45 16.02
C THR A 163 10.38 -3.91 16.10
N LYS A 164 11.31 -3.07 15.62
CA LYS A 164 12.76 -3.25 15.84
C LYS A 164 13.32 -2.17 16.77
N ASP A 165 12.46 -1.35 17.35
CA ASP A 165 12.88 -0.33 18.31
C ASP A 165 13.19 -1.01 19.64
N SER A 166 14.44 -0.95 20.08
CA SER A 166 14.90 -1.62 21.30
C SER A 166 14.13 -1.16 22.54
N GLN A 167 13.68 0.10 22.56
CA GLN A 167 12.88 0.66 23.65
C GLN A 167 11.54 -0.07 23.83
N TYR A 168 10.96 -0.58 22.74
CA TYR A 168 9.64 -1.21 22.71
C TYR A 168 9.70 -2.71 22.37
N SER A 169 10.90 -3.30 22.36
CA SER A 169 11.11 -4.70 21.98
C SER A 169 10.41 -5.71 22.90
N ASN A 170 10.21 -5.36 24.17
CA ASN A 170 9.54 -6.19 25.18
C ASN A 170 8.06 -5.84 25.37
N THR A 171 7.49 -4.96 24.55
CA THR A 171 6.08 -4.58 24.63
C THR A 171 5.28 -5.20 23.49
N GLN A 172 3.96 -5.27 23.66
CA GLN A 172 3.05 -5.62 22.55
C GLN A 172 3.00 -4.46 21.57
N SER A 173 3.94 -4.42 20.63
CA SER A 173 4.09 -3.30 19.72
C SER A 173 4.40 -3.71 18.29
N PHE A 174 4.05 -2.83 17.37
CA PHE A 174 4.35 -2.97 15.95
C PHE A 174 4.81 -1.64 15.36
N THR A 175 5.47 -1.69 14.21
CA THR A 175 5.84 -0.50 13.45
C THR A 175 4.92 -0.36 12.26
N MET A 176 4.20 0.76 12.18
CA MET A 176 3.53 1.20 10.96
C MET A 176 4.52 1.80 9.98
N ILE A 177 4.38 1.45 8.72
CA ILE A 177 5.26 1.89 7.62
C ILE A 177 4.43 2.77 6.69
N GLY A 178 4.75 4.07 6.68
CA GLY A 178 4.13 5.06 5.82
C GLY A 178 5.00 5.46 4.63
N LYS A 179 4.52 6.42 3.83
CA LYS A 179 5.24 6.93 2.64
C LYS A 179 6.62 7.51 2.98
N ASN A 180 6.70 8.34 4.02
CA ASN A 180 7.90 9.08 4.42
C ASN A 180 8.21 8.94 5.92
N ALA A 181 7.43 8.17 6.65
CA ALA A 181 7.50 8.08 8.10
C ALA A 181 7.24 6.65 8.58
N TRP A 182 7.87 6.26 9.68
CA TRP A 182 7.59 5.02 10.41
C TRP A 182 7.10 5.39 11.81
N ALA A 183 6.08 4.69 12.29
CA ALA A 183 5.49 4.94 13.59
C ALA A 183 5.50 3.67 14.45
N VAL A 184 6.02 3.76 15.68
CA VAL A 184 5.90 2.67 16.66
C VAL A 184 4.57 2.82 17.37
N VAL A 185 3.75 1.77 17.29
CA VAL A 185 2.46 1.65 17.95
C VAL A 185 2.58 0.62 19.05
N VAL A 186 2.20 1.00 20.27
CA VAL A 186 2.21 0.13 21.45
C VAL A 186 0.77 -0.12 21.86
N ARG A 187 0.44 -1.38 22.17
CA ARG A 187 -0.78 -1.74 22.85
C ARG A 187 -0.58 -1.57 24.36
N ASP A 188 -1.37 -0.72 25.00
CA ASP A 188 -1.30 -0.51 26.44
C ASP A 188 -2.07 -1.59 27.23
N GLU A 189 -2.07 -1.47 28.55
CA GLU A 189 -2.73 -2.41 29.48
C GLU A 189 -4.26 -2.41 29.33
N GLU A 190 -4.83 -1.31 28.82
CA GLU A 190 -6.25 -1.15 28.52
C GLU A 190 -6.62 -1.67 27.12
N ASN A 191 -5.67 -2.28 26.41
CA ASN A 191 -5.77 -2.76 25.02
C ASN A 191 -5.91 -1.67 23.95
N ASN A 192 -5.62 -0.40 24.26
CA ASN A 192 -5.63 0.69 23.29
C ASN A 192 -4.33 0.70 22.48
N TYR A 193 -4.42 1.07 21.20
CA TYR A 193 -3.25 1.25 20.34
C TYR A 193 -2.81 2.70 20.36
N LEU A 194 -1.56 2.96 20.78
CA LEU A 194 -1.02 4.31 20.89
C LEU A 194 0.26 4.47 20.08
N ILE A 195 0.31 5.49 19.23
CA ILE A 195 1.55 5.91 18.57
C ILE A 195 2.46 6.53 19.63
N LYS A 196 3.61 5.89 19.88
CA LYS A 196 4.60 6.36 20.87
C LYS A 196 5.81 7.04 20.25
N LYS A 197 6.03 6.85 18.94
CA LYS A 197 7.17 7.44 18.25
C LYS A 197 6.91 7.52 16.76
N ILE A 198 7.26 8.65 16.14
CA ILE A 198 7.29 8.78 14.68
C ILE A 198 8.71 9.17 14.25
N THR A 199 9.25 8.46 13.27
CA THR A 199 10.58 8.69 12.71
C THR A 199 10.51 8.84 11.20
N LYS A 200 11.56 9.43 10.61
CA LYS A 200 11.68 9.50 9.15
C LYS A 200 11.81 8.10 8.56
N GLY A 201 10.96 7.78 7.60
CA GLY A 201 10.98 6.51 6.89
C GLY A 201 12.30 6.30 6.18
N LYS A 202 12.85 5.09 6.28
CA LYS A 202 14.05 4.67 5.55
C LYS A 202 13.65 3.71 4.45
N ARG A 203 14.24 3.86 3.27
CA ARG A 203 14.08 2.86 2.20
C ARG A 203 14.69 1.55 2.68
N ILE A 204 13.92 0.48 2.71
CA ILE A 204 14.40 -0.83 3.13
C ILE A 204 15.43 -1.26 2.08
N LYS A 205 16.70 -1.39 2.49
CA LYS A 205 17.78 -1.82 1.60
C LYS A 205 17.47 -3.23 1.09
N LYS A 206 17.84 -3.52 -0.15
CA LYS A 206 17.78 -4.86 -0.75
C LYS A 206 18.52 -5.84 0.18
N GLY A 207 17.81 -6.84 0.73
CA GLY A 207 18.34 -7.79 1.72
C GLY A 207 18.01 -7.50 3.19
N GLY A 208 17.35 -6.37 3.49
CA GLY A 208 16.81 -6.11 4.83
C GLY A 208 15.52 -6.90 5.03
N HIS A 209 15.57 -7.98 5.83
CA HIS A 209 14.40 -8.74 6.25
C HIS A 209 13.57 -7.93 7.25
N LEU A 210 12.75 -7.02 6.75
CA LEU A 210 11.55 -6.56 7.44
C LEU A 210 10.40 -7.31 6.80
N GLU A 211 9.83 -8.26 7.52
CA GLU A 211 8.58 -8.86 7.11
C GLU A 211 7.48 -7.82 7.28
N ILE A 212 6.83 -7.49 6.17
CA ILE A 212 5.77 -6.49 6.12
C ILE A 212 4.46 -7.21 5.89
N ILE A 213 3.54 -6.96 6.80
CA ILE A 213 2.17 -7.45 6.76
C ILE A 213 1.31 -6.31 6.24
N LEU A 214 0.44 -6.62 5.28
CA LEU A 214 -0.60 -5.71 4.86
C LEU A 214 -1.81 -5.90 5.79
N LEU A 215 -2.13 -4.91 6.61
CA LEU A 215 -3.36 -4.91 7.41
C LEU A 215 -4.48 -4.23 6.63
N GLN A 216 -5.65 -4.86 6.60
CA GLN A 216 -6.90 -4.31 6.06
C GLN A 216 -7.95 -4.30 7.16
N ALA A 217 -8.40 -3.11 7.56
CA ALA A 217 -9.39 -2.92 8.63
C ALA A 217 -10.03 -1.52 8.53
N PRO A 218 -11.18 -1.28 9.17
CA PRO A 218 -11.66 0.08 9.39
C PRO A 218 -10.74 0.79 10.41
N ILE A 219 -9.80 1.62 9.93
CA ILE A 219 -8.79 2.27 10.80
C ILE A 219 -9.13 3.74 11.01
N GLU A 220 -9.17 4.16 12.28
CA GLU A 220 -9.32 5.56 12.69
C GLU A 220 -8.15 6.00 13.58
N PHE A 221 -7.75 7.27 13.45
CA PHE A 221 -6.74 7.89 14.31
C PHE A 221 -7.45 8.87 15.25
N VAL A 222 -7.14 8.80 16.54
CA VAL A 222 -7.80 9.58 17.62
C VAL A 222 -6.82 10.41 18.47
#